data_AF-A0A3D0MRS2-F1
#
_entry.id   AF-A0A3D0MRS2-F1
#
_cell.length_a   1.000
_cell.length_b   1.000
_cell.length_c   1.000
_cell.angle_alpha   90.00
_cell.angle_beta   90.00
_cell.angle_gamma   90.00
#
_symmetry.space_group_name_H-M   'P 1'
#
loop_
_entity.id
_entity.type
_entity.pdbx_description
1 polymer ?
#
loop_
_entity_poly.entity_id
_entity_poly.type
_entity_poly.pdbx_seq_one_letter_code
_entity_poly.pdbx_strand_id
1 'polypeptide(L)'
;MFERWGVPERLYSDRHGIFFPVNSKPALEKELAGRRVSLSQFGKIMERLGVTHIKPNSPQAKRRVKGYGEPFNIGLWVDLRRKSITSMKEANASFRKQKIRSETQKQHVILQVSSHELDLLLVKEHGRKADKEPRISYEGVKYQLRDQ
;
A
#
# COMPACT_ATOMS: atom_id res chain seq x y z
N MET A 1 7.41 -1.20 -6.64
CA MET A 1 8.27 -0.87 -5.47
C MET A 1 8.89 -2.14 -4.92
N PHE A 2 8.08 -3.11 -4.52
CA PHE A 2 8.54 -4.40 -3.99
C PHE A 2 9.36 -5.20 -5.00
N GLU A 3 9.05 -5.19 -6.29
CA GLU A 3 9.90 -5.85 -7.30
C GLU A 3 11.33 -5.28 -7.39
N ARG A 4 11.47 -3.97 -7.16
CA ARG A 4 12.75 -3.26 -7.33
C ARG A 4 13.57 -3.19 -6.04
N TRP A 5 12.90 -3.15 -4.89
CA TRP A 5 13.52 -2.88 -3.59
C TRP A 5 13.14 -3.91 -2.52
N GLY A 6 12.36 -4.94 -2.88
CA GLY A 6 11.77 -5.95 -2.01
C GLY A 6 10.79 -5.40 -0.97
N VAL A 7 10.34 -6.30 -0.09
CA VAL A 7 9.33 -6.02 0.93
C VAL A 7 10.00 -5.62 2.25
N PRO A 8 9.65 -4.45 2.84
CA PRO A 8 10.25 -4.00 4.08
C PRO A 8 9.72 -4.78 5.28
N GLU A 9 10.55 -4.97 6.31
CA GLU A 9 10.10 -5.57 7.57
C GLU A 9 9.00 -4.74 8.27
N ARG A 10 9.13 -3.40 8.22
CA ARG A 10 8.23 -2.47 8.94
C ARG A 10 7.89 -1.26 8.08
N LEU A 11 6.64 -0.79 8.17
CA LEU A 11 6.14 0.38 7.44
C LEU A 11 5.40 1.33 8.38
N TYR A 12 5.73 2.63 8.31
CA TYR A 12 4.97 3.70 8.97
C TYR A 12 4.04 4.37 7.96
N SER A 13 2.77 4.58 8.32
CA SER A 13 1.82 5.36 7.51
C SER A 13 1.08 6.39 8.36
N ASP A 14 0.39 7.34 7.73
CA ASP A 14 -0.48 8.25 8.47
C ASP A 14 -1.59 7.50 9.24
N ARG A 15 -2.15 8.11 10.27
CA ARG A 15 -3.32 7.60 11.03
C ARG A 15 -4.64 7.71 10.25
N HIS A 16 -4.57 7.94 8.95
CA HIS A 16 -5.73 8.14 8.10
C HIS A 16 -6.56 6.84 8.03
N GLY A 17 -7.89 6.99 7.87
CA GLY A 17 -8.84 5.87 7.86
C GLY A 17 -8.55 4.79 6.81
N ILE A 18 -7.91 5.15 5.71
CA ILE A 18 -7.47 4.18 4.67
C ILE A 18 -6.43 3.18 5.18
N PHE A 19 -5.60 3.58 6.15
CA PHE A 19 -4.55 2.75 6.73
C PHE A 19 -5.04 2.10 8.03
N PHE A 20 -5.73 2.89 8.86
CA PHE A 20 -6.21 2.47 10.17
C PHE A 20 -7.68 2.86 10.31
N PRO A 21 -8.62 1.91 10.11
CA PRO A 21 -10.05 2.21 10.18
C PRO A 21 -10.44 2.73 11.56
N VAL A 22 -11.19 3.84 11.58
CA VAL A 22 -11.44 4.65 12.79
C VAL A 22 -12.42 3.99 13.76
N ASN A 23 -13.37 3.18 13.27
CA ASN A 23 -14.44 2.56 14.05
C ASN A 23 -14.62 1.07 13.68
N SER A 24 -13.54 0.32 13.79
CA SER A 24 -13.43 -0.99 13.20
C SER A 24 -13.69 -2.06 14.29
N LYS A 25 -14.96 -2.45 14.49
CA LYS A 25 -15.25 -3.68 15.23
C LYS A 25 -14.83 -4.86 14.35
N PRO A 26 -14.10 -5.86 14.87
CA PRO A 26 -13.80 -7.06 14.10
C PRO A 26 -15.11 -7.73 13.66
N ALA A 27 -15.08 -8.37 12.48
CA ALA A 27 -16.17 -9.27 12.11
C ALA A 27 -16.24 -10.42 13.12
N LEU A 28 -17.43 -10.93 13.43
CA LEU A 28 -17.68 -11.92 14.48
C LEU A 28 -16.72 -13.13 14.43
N GLU A 29 -16.45 -13.65 13.24
CA GLU A 29 -15.49 -14.75 13.02
C GLU A 29 -14.05 -14.40 13.44
N LYS A 30 -13.64 -13.15 13.21
CA LYS A 30 -12.30 -12.67 13.60
C LYS A 30 -12.20 -12.41 15.09
N GLU A 31 -13.31 -12.00 15.72
CA GLU A 31 -13.40 -11.85 17.17
C GLU A 31 -13.27 -13.21 17.88
N LEU A 32 -13.95 -14.24 17.37
CA LEU A 32 -13.83 -15.64 17.81
C LEU A 32 -12.40 -16.19 17.65
N ALA A 33 -11.69 -15.75 16.60
CA ALA A 33 -10.27 -16.05 16.39
C ALA A 33 -9.31 -15.17 17.22
N GLY A 34 -9.82 -14.37 18.17
CA GLY A 34 -9.03 -13.51 19.07
C GLY A 34 -8.50 -12.22 18.44
N ARG A 35 -8.87 -11.87 17.20
CA ARG A 35 -8.42 -10.63 16.54
C ARG A 35 -9.29 -9.45 16.98
N ARG A 36 -8.66 -8.48 17.64
CA ARG A 36 -9.33 -7.34 18.29
C ARG A 36 -9.65 -6.15 17.37
N VAL A 37 -9.11 -6.11 16.14
CA VAL A 37 -9.24 -4.95 15.24
C VAL A 37 -9.45 -5.42 13.80
N SER A 38 -10.39 -4.82 13.07
CA SER A 38 -10.55 -5.07 11.64
C SER A 38 -9.49 -4.29 10.84
N LEU A 39 -8.81 -4.96 9.93
CA LEU A 39 -7.81 -4.33 9.07
C LEU A 39 -8.47 -3.70 7.84
N SER A 40 -7.99 -2.53 7.41
CA SER A 40 -8.30 -2.01 6.08
C SER A 40 -7.76 -2.94 4.99
N GLN A 41 -8.18 -2.77 3.74
CA GLN A 41 -7.58 -3.51 2.62
C GLN A 41 -6.06 -3.35 2.60
N PHE A 42 -5.57 -2.13 2.84
CA PHE A 42 -4.14 -1.87 2.98
C PHE A 42 -3.51 -2.68 4.14
N GLY A 43 -4.12 -2.67 5.32
CA GLY A 43 -3.62 -3.43 6.47
C GLY A 43 -3.60 -4.94 6.23
N LYS A 44 -4.60 -5.49 5.51
CA LYS A 44 -4.62 -6.91 5.11
C LYS A 44 -3.46 -7.26 4.18
N ILE A 45 -3.15 -6.36 3.24
CA ILE A 45 -2.01 -6.53 2.33
C ILE A 45 -0.70 -6.52 3.10
N MET A 46 -0.53 -5.58 4.04
CA MET A 46 0.67 -5.52 4.88
C MET A 46 0.82 -6.79 5.73
N GLU A 47 -0.27 -7.29 6.33
CA GLU A 47 -0.28 -8.55 7.08
C GLU A 47 0.11 -9.75 6.21
N ARG A 48 -0.46 -9.86 4.99
CA ARG A 48 -0.13 -10.93 4.03
C ARG A 48 1.34 -10.89 3.59
N LEU A 49 1.90 -9.69 3.47
CA LEU A 49 3.31 -9.47 3.14
C LEU A 49 4.26 -9.66 4.33
N GLY A 50 3.74 -9.93 5.54
CA GLY A 50 4.56 -10.00 6.75
C GLY A 50 5.15 -8.65 7.19
N VAL A 51 4.61 -7.54 6.68
CA VAL A 51 5.05 -6.18 7.00
C VAL A 51 4.39 -5.74 8.30
N THR A 52 5.21 -5.40 9.31
CA THR A 52 4.68 -4.77 10.52
C THR A 52 4.26 -3.34 10.22
N HIS A 53 2.94 -3.10 10.20
CA HIS A 53 2.37 -1.80 9.90
C HIS A 53 2.18 -0.97 11.18
N ILE A 54 2.94 0.13 11.31
CA ILE A 54 3.04 0.92 12.53
C ILE A 54 2.25 2.22 12.42
N LYS A 55 1.33 2.42 13.38
CA LYS A 55 0.60 3.67 13.56
C LYS A 55 1.50 4.69 14.28
N PRO A 56 1.84 5.84 13.67
CA PRO A 56 2.79 6.78 14.25
C PRO A 56 2.15 7.51 15.42
N ASN A 57 2.75 7.46 16.60
CA ASN A 57 2.24 8.15 17.80
C ASN A 57 2.85 9.54 18.01
N SER A 58 3.85 9.95 17.22
CA SER A 58 4.52 11.23 17.34
C SER A 58 4.54 12.02 16.02
N PRO A 59 4.53 13.37 16.07
CA PRO A 59 4.71 14.22 14.89
C PRO A 59 6.03 13.95 14.13
N GLN A 60 7.09 13.58 14.84
CA GLN A 60 8.41 13.26 14.30
C GLN A 60 8.35 12.06 13.34
N ALA A 61 7.52 11.05 13.65
CA ALA A 61 7.36 9.86 12.82
C ALA A 61 6.62 10.14 11.50
N LYS A 62 5.83 11.22 11.41
CA LYS A 62 5.13 11.61 10.16
C LYS A 62 6.03 12.34 9.16
N ARG A 63 7.31 12.60 9.53
CA ARG A 63 8.33 13.30 8.75
C ARG A 63 7.76 14.45 7.91
N ARG A 64 7.53 15.61 8.53
CA ARG A 64 7.39 16.87 7.77
C ARG A 64 8.76 17.23 7.20
N VAL A 65 8.98 16.91 5.93
CA VAL A 65 10.31 16.97 5.26
C VAL A 65 10.83 18.40 5.06
N LYS A 66 10.08 19.46 5.38
CA LYS A 66 10.61 20.83 5.29
C LYS A 66 10.16 21.65 6.48
N GLY A 67 11.08 22.40 7.07
CA GLY A 67 10.83 23.39 8.12
C GLY A 67 9.98 24.59 7.68
N TYR A 68 9.27 24.48 6.56
CA TYR A 68 8.25 25.41 6.11
C TYR A 68 6.95 24.61 6.11
N GLY A 69 5.93 25.10 6.82
CA GLY A 69 4.63 24.45 7.00
C GLY A 69 3.80 24.25 5.72
N GLU A 70 4.41 24.35 4.55
CA GLU A 70 3.74 24.19 3.27
C GLU A 70 3.71 22.72 2.82
N PRO A 71 2.58 22.23 2.31
CA PRO A 71 2.50 20.93 1.65
C PRO A 71 3.57 20.79 0.57
N PHE A 72 4.24 19.65 0.50
CA PHE A 72 5.22 19.31 -0.54
C PHE A 72 4.72 19.62 -1.96
N ASN A 73 3.42 19.47 -2.18
CA ASN A 73 2.75 19.77 -3.44
C ASN A 73 2.88 21.25 -3.85
N ILE A 74 2.83 22.20 -2.91
CA ILE A 74 2.93 23.64 -3.23
C ILE A 74 4.31 23.97 -3.80
N GLY A 75 5.38 23.54 -3.12
CA GLY A 75 6.75 23.75 -3.59
C GLY A 75 7.01 23.09 -4.95
N LEU A 76 6.32 22.00 -5.24
CA LEU A 76 6.40 21.34 -6.53
C LEU A 76 5.74 22.15 -7.66
N TRP A 77 4.52 22.64 -7.45
CA TRP A 77 3.84 23.48 -8.45
C TRP A 77 4.64 24.75 -8.76
N VAL A 78 5.26 25.35 -7.75
CA VAL A 78 6.14 26.51 -7.91
C VAL A 78 7.37 26.15 -8.75
N ASP A 79 8.01 25.01 -8.50
CA ASP A 79 9.18 24.58 -9.28
C ASP A 79 8.84 24.26 -10.75
N LEU A 80 7.69 23.63 -11.02
CA LEU A 80 7.23 23.37 -12.39
C LEU A 80 6.94 24.68 -13.13
N ARG A 81 6.26 25.65 -12.49
CA ARG A 81 5.99 26.98 -13.09
C ARG A 81 7.27 27.74 -13.36
N ARG A 82 8.23 27.72 -12.42
CA ARG A 82 9.54 28.38 -12.60
C ARG A 82 10.33 27.81 -13.79
N LYS A 83 10.12 26.53 -14.11
CA LYS A 83 10.73 25.85 -15.26
C LYS A 83 9.90 25.97 -16.55
N SER A 84 8.80 26.72 -16.53
CA SER A 84 7.85 26.87 -17.64
C SER A 84 7.33 25.54 -18.20
N ILE A 85 7.23 24.51 -17.36
CA ILE A 85 6.77 23.18 -17.75
C ILE A 85 5.24 23.19 -17.81
N THR A 86 4.69 22.88 -18.98
CA THR A 86 3.24 22.86 -19.21
C THR A 86 2.72 21.49 -19.63
N SER A 87 3.62 20.53 -19.93
CA SER A 87 3.26 19.17 -20.34
C SER A 87 3.56 18.14 -19.26
N MET A 88 2.68 17.13 -19.14
CA MET A 88 2.89 15.96 -18.29
C MET A 88 4.19 15.22 -18.62
N LYS A 89 4.56 15.16 -19.92
CA LYS A 89 5.78 14.47 -20.38
C LYS A 89 7.04 15.17 -19.86
N GLU A 90 7.06 16.50 -19.96
CA GLU A 90 8.15 17.35 -19.47
C GLU A 90 8.24 17.33 -17.94
N ALA A 91 7.10 17.35 -17.25
CA ALA A 91 7.05 17.22 -15.81
C ALA A 91 7.67 15.89 -15.36
N ASN A 92 7.23 14.77 -15.95
CA ASN A 92 7.79 13.44 -15.67
C ASN A 92 9.30 13.35 -15.96
N ALA A 93 9.79 13.98 -17.03
CA ALA A 93 11.21 14.05 -17.32
C ALA A 93 12.00 14.87 -16.28
N SER A 94 11.44 16.00 -15.82
CA SER A 94 12.01 16.84 -14.76
C SER A 94 12.09 16.10 -13.41
N PHE A 95 11.05 15.34 -13.05
CA PHE A 95 11.00 14.54 -11.83
C PHE A 95 12.06 13.44 -11.79
N ARG A 96 12.26 12.74 -12.90
CA ARG A 96 13.27 11.65 -12.99
C ARG A 96 14.70 12.15 -12.76
N LYS A 97 14.98 13.43 -13.05
CA LYS A 97 16.29 14.06 -12.85
C LYS A 97 16.49 14.58 -11.42
N GLN A 98 15.42 14.81 -10.66
CA GLN A 98 15.52 15.25 -9.27
C GLN A 98 15.89 14.06 -8.38
N LYS A 99 17.19 13.92 -8.06
CA LYS A 99 17.61 13.07 -6.94
C LYS A 99 17.14 13.73 -5.64
N ILE A 100 16.11 13.18 -5.02
CA ILE A 100 15.82 13.47 -3.62
C ILE A 100 17.05 13.00 -2.84
N ARG A 101 17.83 13.93 -2.26
CA ARG A 101 18.93 13.60 -1.35
C ARG A 101 18.35 12.82 -0.18
N SER A 102 18.47 11.50 -0.19
CA SER A 102 18.27 10.67 0.98
C SER A 102 19.62 10.49 1.65
N GLU A 103 19.92 11.34 2.63
CA GLU A 103 20.95 11.04 3.63
C GLU A 103 20.48 9.86 4.46
N THR A 104 20.90 8.66 4.07
CA THR A 104 21.49 7.59 4.91
C THR A 104 21.39 6.27 4.15
N GLN A 105 22.55 5.70 3.81
CA GLN A 105 22.67 4.27 3.55
C GLN A 105 22.46 3.56 4.89
N LYS A 106 21.25 3.07 5.15
CA LYS A 106 21.04 2.05 6.18
C LYS A 106 20.65 0.77 5.48
N GLN A 107 21.35 -0.31 5.81
CA GLN A 107 20.98 -1.65 5.37
C GLN A 107 19.61 -1.96 5.95
N HIS A 108 18.62 -2.07 5.07
CA HIS A 108 17.29 -2.54 5.44
C HIS A 108 17.25 -4.04 5.18
N VAL A 109 16.65 -4.79 6.11
CA VAL A 109 16.26 -6.18 5.87
C VAL A 109 15.12 -6.15 4.86
N ILE A 110 15.36 -6.76 3.71
CA ILE A 110 14.45 -6.79 2.57
C ILE A 110 14.13 -8.25 2.28
N LEU A 111 12.86 -8.62 2.39
CA LEU A 111 12.39 -9.93 1.97
C LEU A 111 12.03 -9.87 0.48
N GLN A 112 12.53 -10.82 -0.31
CA GLN A 112 12.08 -10.99 -1.69
C GLN A 112 10.78 -11.77 -1.69
N VAL A 113 9.76 -11.22 -2.36
CA VAL A 113 8.45 -11.85 -2.57
C VAL A 113 8.32 -12.14 -4.06
N SER A 114 7.72 -13.29 -4.40
CA SER A 114 7.56 -13.70 -5.78
C SER A 114 6.63 -12.74 -6.53
N SER A 115 6.91 -12.47 -7.81
CA SER A 115 6.15 -11.48 -8.60
C SER A 115 4.65 -11.81 -8.69
N HIS A 116 4.32 -13.10 -8.79
CA HIS A 116 2.93 -13.59 -8.91
C HIS A 116 2.09 -13.30 -7.65
N GLU A 117 2.72 -13.26 -6.48
CA GLU A 117 2.02 -12.91 -5.24
C GLU A 117 1.71 -11.42 -5.14
N LEU A 118 2.50 -10.56 -5.80
CA LEU A 118 2.31 -9.11 -5.79
C LEU A 118 1.07 -8.68 -6.57
N ASP A 119 0.79 -9.33 -7.70
CA ASP A 119 -0.39 -9.06 -8.53
C ASP A 119 -1.70 -9.36 -7.77
N LEU A 120 -1.65 -10.30 -6.83
CA LEU A 120 -2.81 -10.69 -6.02
C LEU A 120 -3.05 -9.78 -4.80
N LEU A 121 -2.16 -8.84 -4.50
CA LEU A 121 -2.28 -8.01 -3.30
C LEU A 121 -3.42 -6.99 -3.38
N LEU A 122 -3.63 -6.37 -4.54
CA LEU A 122 -4.66 -5.32 -4.71
C LEU A 122 -5.97 -5.86 -5.29
N VAL A 123 -6.24 -7.14 -5.08
CA VAL A 123 -7.45 -7.79 -5.58
C VAL A 123 -8.59 -7.69 -4.55
N LYS A 124 -9.82 -7.58 -5.04
CA LYS A 124 -11.02 -7.73 -4.23
C LYS A 124 -11.41 -9.20 -4.21
N GLU A 125 -11.24 -9.84 -3.06
CA GLU A 125 -11.59 -11.25 -2.88
C GLU A 125 -13.09 -11.44 -2.65
N HIS A 126 -13.68 -12.44 -3.30
CA HIS A 126 -15.08 -12.81 -3.16
C HIS A 126 -15.20 -14.29 -2.82
N GLY A 127 -15.69 -14.60 -1.62
CA GLY A 127 -16.01 -15.98 -1.23
C GLY A 127 -17.26 -16.47 -1.96
N ARG A 128 -17.14 -17.57 -2.71
CA ARG A 128 -18.26 -18.25 -3.39
C ARG A 128 -18.28 -19.71 -2.96
N LYS A 129 -19.48 -20.27 -2.78
CA LYS A 129 -19.65 -21.72 -2.66
C LYS A 129 -19.60 -22.32 -4.07
N ALA A 130 -18.86 -23.42 -4.22
CA ALA A 130 -18.94 -24.22 -5.42
C ALA A 130 -20.31 -24.92 -5.48
N ASP A 131 -20.82 -25.09 -6.69
CA ASP A 131 -22.00 -25.92 -6.93
C ASP A 131 -21.65 -27.41 -6.68
N LYS A 132 -22.62 -28.32 -6.88
CA LYS A 132 -22.37 -29.77 -6.79
C LYS A 132 -21.31 -30.26 -7.82
N GLU A 133 -21.12 -29.49 -8.88
CA GLU A 133 -20.01 -29.62 -9.84
C GLU A 133 -18.89 -28.63 -9.45
N PRO A 134 -17.63 -28.85 -9.86
CA PRO A 134 -16.51 -27.94 -9.60
C PRO A 134 -16.62 -26.65 -10.43
N ARG A 135 -17.73 -25.94 -10.29
CA ARG A 135 -18.09 -24.71 -10.99
C ARG A 135 -18.47 -23.65 -9.97
N ILE A 136 -18.03 -22.42 -10.23
CA ILE A 136 -18.39 -21.24 -9.46
C ILE A 136 -18.97 -20.19 -10.40
N SER A 137 -19.89 -19.35 -9.92
CA SER A 137 -20.43 -18.23 -10.68
C SER A 137 -20.03 -16.89 -10.06
N TYR A 138 -19.63 -15.94 -10.90
CA TYR A 138 -19.28 -14.58 -10.50
C TYR A 138 -19.67 -13.59 -11.60
N GLU A 139 -20.47 -12.58 -11.26
CA GLU A 139 -20.95 -11.52 -12.18
C GLU A 139 -21.53 -12.05 -13.50
N GLY A 140 -22.31 -13.14 -13.43
CA GLY A 140 -22.93 -13.76 -14.60
C GLY A 140 -22.00 -14.66 -15.43
N VAL A 141 -20.72 -14.74 -15.07
CA VAL A 141 -19.73 -15.63 -15.70
C VAL A 141 -19.57 -16.90 -14.84
N LYS A 142 -19.54 -18.07 -15.49
CA LYS A 142 -19.30 -19.36 -14.84
C LYS A 142 -17.85 -19.79 -15.06
N TYR A 143 -17.17 -20.14 -13.99
CA TYR A 143 -15.79 -20.62 -13.99
C TYR A 143 -15.77 -22.08 -13.57
N GLN A 144 -14.96 -22.90 -14.22
CA GLN A 144 -14.73 -24.29 -13.85
C GLN A 144 -13.38 -24.39 -13.15
N LEU A 145 -13.37 -24.96 -11.95
CA LEU A 145 -12.14 -25.27 -11.22
C LEU A 145 -11.45 -26.41 -11.98
N ARG A 146 -10.18 -26.21 -12.30
CA ARG A 146 -9.29 -27.27 -12.81
C ARG A 146 -8.36 -27.65 -11.68
N ASP A 147 -8.30 -28.93 -11.37
CA ASP A 147 -7.24 -29.46 -10.50
C ASP A 147 -5.91 -29.29 -11.25
N GLN A 148 -4.92 -28.71 -10.57
CA GLN A 148 -3.54 -28.57 -11.05
C GLN A 148 -2.66 -29.68 -10.47
#